data_AF-A0A830GRI5-F1
#
_entry.id   AF-A0A830GRI5-F1
#
_cell.length_a   1.000
_cell.length_b   1.000
_cell.length_c   1.000
_cell.angle_alpha   90.00
_cell.angle_beta   90.00
_cell.angle_gamma   90.00
#
_symmetry.space_group_name_H-M   'P 1'
#
loop_
_entity.id
_entity.type
_entity.pdbx_description
1 polymer ?
#
loop_
_entity_poly.entity_id
_entity_poly.type
_entity_poly.pdbx_seq_one_letter_code
_entity_poly.pdbx_strand_id
1 'polypeptide(L)'
;MALRGLLVVQAALYGIAYSFLAYLGVGSPGVYVSIMAIIYLVTVTAYGPLPRRVRRVNYVVTAALVAAFAYYAAIQLMKIIS
;
A
#
# COMPACT_ATOMS: atom_id res chain seq x y z
N MET A 1 18.30 -5.84 -12.39
CA MET A 1 18.74 -5.00 -11.24
C MET A 1 17.61 -4.15 -10.66
N ALA A 2 16.76 -3.51 -11.47
CA ALA A 2 15.65 -2.66 -11.01
C ALA A 2 14.69 -3.32 -9.99
N LEU A 3 14.28 -4.57 -10.21
CA LEU A 3 13.30 -5.26 -9.34
C LEU A 3 13.81 -5.45 -7.90
N ARG A 4 15.11 -5.76 -7.73
CA ARG A 4 15.73 -5.95 -6.41
C ARG A 4 15.78 -4.63 -5.65
N GLY A 5 16.10 -3.53 -6.34
CA GLY A 5 16.04 -2.18 -5.78
C GLY A 5 14.63 -1.79 -5.34
N LEU A 6 13.62 -2.06 -6.16
CA LEU A 6 12.21 -1.79 -5.83
C LEU A 6 11.73 -2.56 -4.60
N LEU A 7 12.10 -3.84 -4.47
CA LEU A 7 11.75 -4.65 -3.29
C LEU A 7 12.43 -4.12 -2.01
N VAL A 8 13.69 -3.70 -2.10
CA VAL A 8 14.41 -3.11 -0.96
C VAL A 8 13.78 -1.78 -0.54
N VAL A 9 13.43 -0.93 -1.51
CA VAL A 9 12.75 0.35 -1.22
C VAL A 9 11.37 0.12 -0.61
N GLN A 10 10.57 -0.82 -1.15
CA GLN A 10 9.28 -1.17 -0.56
C GLN A 10 9.43 -1.71 0.87
N ALA A 11 10.37 -2.62 1.10
CA ALA A 11 10.62 -3.18 2.43
C ALA A 11 11.03 -2.10 3.45
N ALA A 12 11.91 -1.18 3.05
CA ALA A 12 12.31 -0.04 3.88
C ALA A 12 11.11 0.87 4.20
N LEU A 13 10.30 1.22 3.19
CA LEU A 13 9.12 2.06 3.37
C LEU A 13 8.06 1.40 4.26
N TYR A 14 7.80 0.10 4.10
CA TYR A 14 6.89 -0.63 4.99
C TYR A 14 7.43 -0.65 6.42
N GLY A 15 8.72 -0.94 6.61
CA GLY A 15 9.35 -0.94 7.93
C GLY A 15 9.24 0.42 8.63
N ILE A 16 9.55 1.50 7.93
CA ILE A 16 9.45 2.88 8.45
C ILE A 16 8.01 3.20 8.81
N ALA A 17 7.07 2.97 7.88
CA ALA A 17 5.68 3.35 8.09
C ALA A 17 5.05 2.55 9.24
N TYR A 18 5.35 1.26 9.36
CA TYR A 18 4.83 0.41 10.44
C TYR A 18 5.43 0.76 11.80
N SER A 19 6.72 1.10 11.84
CA SER A 19 7.36 1.58 13.07
C SER A 19 6.71 2.88 13.53
N PHE A 20 6.36 3.77 12.60
CA PHE A 20 5.68 5.03 12.90
C PHE A 20 4.24 4.80 13.40
N LEU A 21 3.50 3.88 12.78
CA LEU A 21 2.16 3.49 13.25
C LEU A 21 2.20 2.86 14.65
N ALA A 22 3.17 1.98 14.90
CA ALA A 22 3.38 1.36 16.20
C ALA A 22 3.74 2.40 17.27
N TYR A 23 4.60 3.37 16.94
CA TYR A 23 4.93 4.50 17.81
C TYR A 23 3.70 5.35 18.15
N LEU A 24 2.80 5.56 17.19
CA LEU A 24 1.53 6.27 17.40
C LEU A 24 0.45 5.42 18.11
N GLY A 25 0.74 4.16 18.45
CA GLY A 25 -0.23 3.25 19.07
C GLY A 25 -1.37 2.84 18.14
N VAL A 26 -1.21 3.01 16.82
CA VAL A 26 -2.26 2.71 15.83
C VAL A 26 -2.23 1.23 15.50
N GLY A 27 -3.14 0.46 16.10
CA GLY A 27 -3.30 -0.98 15.85
C GLY A 27 -4.38 -1.37 14.82
N SER A 28 -5.04 -0.39 14.19
CA SER A 28 -6.20 -0.65 13.31
C SER A 28 -5.76 -1.31 11.99
N PRO A 29 -6.23 -2.53 11.67
CA PRO A 29 -5.82 -3.27 10.47
C PRO A 29 -6.04 -2.48 9.17
N GLY A 30 -7.11 -1.69 9.11
CA GLY A 30 -7.43 -0.91 7.91
C GLY A 30 -6.45 0.23 7.65
N VAL A 31 -5.81 0.79 8.69
CA VAL A 31 -4.77 1.81 8.52
C VAL A 31 -3.51 1.18 7.92
N TYR A 32 -3.12 -0.02 8.39
CA TYR A 32 -1.99 -0.76 7.84
C TYR A 32 -2.20 -1.11 6.36
N VAL A 33 -3.38 -1.62 6.01
CA VAL A 33 -3.72 -1.96 4.62
C VAL A 33 -3.72 -0.72 3.73
N SER A 34 -4.22 0.41 4.23
CA SER A 34 -4.23 1.68 3.51
C SER A 34 -2.82 2.18 3.22
N ILE A 35 -1.94 2.14 4.22
CA ILE A 35 -0.54 2.56 4.06
C ILE A 35 0.22 1.61 3.14
N MET A 36 -0.04 0.29 3.21
CA MET A 36 0.50 -0.65 2.24
C MET A 36 0.09 -0.31 0.82
N ALA A 37 -1.20 -0.02 0.61
CA ALA A 37 -1.75 0.35 -0.69
C ALA A 37 -1.03 1.55 -1.30
N ILE A 38 -0.83 2.59 -0.49
CA ILE A 38 -0.17 3.84 -0.91
C ILE A 38 1.30 3.57 -1.25
N ILE A 39 2.05 2.91 -0.36
CA ILE A 39 3.49 2.63 -0.59
C ILE A 39 3.66 1.78 -1.85
N TYR A 40 2.81 0.76 -2.03
CA TYR A 40 2.83 -0.08 -3.21
C TYR A 40 2.59 0.72 -4.49
N LEU A 41 1.52 1.51 -4.54
CA LEU A 41 1.16 2.34 -5.70
C LEU A 41 2.27 3.32 -6.08
N VAL A 42 2.83 4.04 -5.09
CA VAL A 42 3.91 5.03 -5.29
C VAL A 42 5.18 4.36 -5.83
N THR A 43 5.59 3.23 -5.24
CA THR A 43 6.83 2.55 -5.68
C THR A 43 6.69 1.93 -7.06
N VAL A 44 5.51 1.40 -7.38
CA VAL A 44 5.20 0.82 -8.69
C VAL A 44 5.12 1.88 -9.79
N THR A 45 4.50 3.03 -9.52
CA THR A 45 4.41 4.14 -10.48
C THR A 45 5.78 4.80 -10.72
N ALA A 46 6.63 4.87 -9.70
CA ALA A 46 7.97 5.45 -9.81
C ALA A 46 8.97 4.62 -10.64
N TYR A 47 8.77 3.30 -10.79
CA TYR A 47 9.77 2.41 -11.38
C TYR A 47 9.67 2.17 -12.90
N GLY A 48 8.87 2.96 -13.62
CA GLY A 48 8.74 2.89 -15.08
C GLY A 48 8.01 1.63 -15.58
N PRO A 49 7.83 1.48 -16.91
CA PRO A 49 6.92 0.47 -17.45
C PRO A 49 7.39 -0.95 -17.10
N LEU A 50 6.60 -1.62 -16.25
CA LEU A 50 6.83 -3.00 -15.82
C LEU A 50 6.76 -3.98 -17.01
N PRO A 51 7.58 -5.05 -17.00
CA PRO A 51 7.49 -6.12 -17.99
C PRO A 51 6.07 -6.72 -18.05
N ARG A 52 5.58 -7.09 -19.25
CA ARG A 52 4.19 -7.54 -19.49
C ARG A 52 3.66 -8.57 -18.48
N ARG A 53 4.50 -9.53 -18.04
CA ARG A 53 4.13 -10.55 -17.04
C ARG A 53 3.90 -9.96 -15.64
N VAL A 54 4.80 -9.07 -15.20
CA VAL A 54 4.73 -8.41 -13.89
C VAL A 54 3.59 -7.39 -13.86
N ARG A 55 3.27 -6.79 -15.01
CA ARG A 55 2.17 -5.83 -15.14
C ARG A 55 0.79 -6.43 -14.79
N ARG A 56 0.53 -7.69 -15.16
CA ARG A 56 -0.75 -8.36 -14.84
C ARG A 56 -0.88 -8.60 -13.34
N VAL A 57 0.19 -9.08 -12.70
CA VAL A 57 0.25 -9.23 -11.24
C VAL A 57 0.08 -7.89 -10.55
N ASN A 58 0.75 -6.85 -11.06
CA ASN A 58 0.66 -5.51 -10.53
C ASN A 58 -0.77 -4.95 -10.56
N TYR A 59 -1.51 -5.17 -11.64
CA TYR A 59 -2.92 -4.76 -11.70
C TYR A 59 -3.79 -5.48 -10.68
N VAL A 60 -3.60 -6.80 -10.48
CA VAL A 60 -4.36 -7.57 -9.49
C VAL A 60 -4.06 -7.07 -8.07
N VAL A 61 -2.79 -6.87 -7.73
CA VAL A 61 -2.38 -6.36 -6.41
C VAL A 61 -2.89 -4.94 -6.19
N THR A 62 -2.80 -4.09 -7.22
CA THR A 62 -3.34 -2.72 -7.15
C THR A 62 -4.85 -2.73 -6.93
N ALA A 63 -5.60 -3.54 -7.68
CA ALA A 63 -7.04 -3.64 -7.54
C ALA A 63 -7.45 -4.12 -6.14
N ALA A 64 -6.76 -5.12 -5.59
CA ALA A 64 -7.03 -5.61 -4.24
C ALA A 64 -6.75 -4.55 -3.17
N LEU A 65 -5.62 -3.84 -3.29
CA LEU A 65 -5.23 -2.77 -2.36
C LEU A 65 -6.17 -1.57 -2.42
N VAL A 66 -6.58 -1.15 -3.62
CA VAL A 66 -7.56 -0.07 -3.81
C VAL A 66 -8.93 -0.46 -3.25
N ALA A 67 -9.38 -1.69 -3.48
CA ALA A 67 -10.65 -2.18 -2.94
C ALA A 67 -10.64 -2.19 -1.41
N ALA A 68 -9.56 -2.68 -0.80
CA ALA A 68 -9.42 -2.72 0.65
C ALA A 68 -9.31 -1.32 1.27
N PHE A 69 -8.58 -0.41 0.60
CA PHE A 69 -8.54 1.01 0.98
C PHE A 69 -9.92 1.66 0.90
N ALA A 70 -10.65 1.47 -0.22
CA ALA A 70 -11.98 2.03 -0.42
C ALA A 70 -12.99 1.52 0.62
N TYR A 71 -12.94 0.23 0.95
CA TYR A 71 -13.77 -0.36 2.01
C TYR A 71 -13.49 0.27 3.37
N TYR A 72 -12.22 0.40 3.74
CA TYR A 72 -11.85 1.01 5.01
C TYR A 72 -12.22 2.50 5.07
N ALA A 73 -11.95 3.24 3.99
CA ALA A 73 -12.31 4.64 3.85
C ALA A 73 -13.83 4.84 3.98
N ALA A 74 -14.64 3.99 3.32
CA ALA A 74 -16.10 4.04 3.42
C ALA A 74 -16.59 3.80 4.85
N ILE A 75 -16.03 2.82 5.57
CA ILE A 75 -16.36 2.58 6.99
C ILE A 75 -16.03 3.80 7.84
N GLN A 76 -14.86 4.41 7.65
CA GLN A 76 -14.49 5.58 8.44
C GLN A 76 -15.32 6.81 8.10
N LEU A 77 -15.66 7.00 6.83
CA LEU A 77 -16.55 8.08 6.41
C LEU A 77 -17.93 7.94 7.07
N MET A 78 -18.48 6.73 7.10
CA MET A 78 -19.76 6.45 7.77
C MET A 78 -19.70 6.76 9.27
N LYS A 79 -18.58 6.45 9.96
CA LYS A 79 -18.40 6.78 11.38
C LYS A 79 -18.28 8.26 11.67
N ILE A 80 -17.83 9.07 10.71
CA ILE A 80 -17.73 10.53 10.86
C ILE A 80 -19.12 11.18 10.67
N ILE A 81 -19.95 10.58 9.81
CA ILE A 81 -21.24 11.15 9.41
C ILE A 81 -22.39 10.67 10.31
N SER A 82 -22.24 9.54 11.01
CA SER A 82 -23.20 9.06 12.04
C SER A 82 -22.98 9.73 13.38
#